data_AF-A0AAJ2HH94-F1
#
_entry.id   AF-A0AAJ2HH94-F1
#
_cell.length_a   1.000
_cell.length_b   1.000
_cell.length_c   1.000
_cell.angle_alpha   90.00
_cell.angle_beta   90.00
_cell.angle_gamma   90.00
#
_symmetry.space_group_name_H-M   'P 1'
#
loop_
_entity.id
_entity.type
_entity.pdbx_description
1 polymer ?
#
loop_
_entity_poly.entity_id
_entity_poly.type
_entity_poly.pdbx_seq_one_letter_code
_entity_poly.pdbx_strand_id
1 'polypeptide(L)' 'MRSRIGPGEIAGLGTGRARTEESFAGPSCTTFDGRALAVIRRTGDGPLTVRVSADGHAPVEVSLA' A
#
# COMPACT_ATOMS: atom_id res chain seq x y z
N MET A 1 -8.33 3.67 -0.90
CA MET A 1 -7.54 2.75 -0.06
C MET A 1 -6.33 3.50 0.50
N ARG A 2 -5.90 3.19 1.73
CA ARG A 2 -4.71 3.75 2.39
C ARG A 2 -3.85 2.63 2.98
N SER A 3 -2.55 2.87 3.12
CA SER A 3 -1.58 1.91 3.68
C SER A 3 -0.65 2.56 4.72
N ARG A 4 -0.20 1.76 5.69
CA ARG A 4 0.84 2.08 6.68
C ARG A 4 1.77 0.87 6.82
N ILE A 5 3.04 1.11 7.11
CA ILE A 5 4.07 0.06 7.13
C ILE A 5 5.01 0.23 8.33
N GLY A 6 5.52 -0.91 8.81
CA GLY A 6 6.57 -1.01 9.86
C GLY A 6 7.95 -0.59 9.35
N PRO A 7 9.07 -1.25 9.72
CA PRO A 7 10.45 -0.86 9.34
C PRO A 7 10.74 -0.98 7.83
N GLY A 8 10.11 -0.12 7.04
CA GLY A 8 10.17 -0.05 5.59
C GLY A 8 9.48 1.20 5.04
N GLU A 9 9.53 1.35 3.72
CA GLU A 9 8.86 2.42 2.99
C GLU A 9 8.05 1.87 1.79
N ILE A 10 7.08 2.65 1.31
CA ILE A 10 6.36 2.37 0.07
C ILE A 10 7.24 2.88 -1.07
N ALA A 11 7.86 1.97 -1.80
CA ALA A 11 8.66 2.31 -2.98
C ALA A 11 7.77 2.62 -4.20
N GLY A 12 6.53 2.12 -4.19
CA GLY A 12 5.52 2.46 -5.19
C GLY A 12 4.14 1.93 -4.82
N LEU A 13 3.09 2.67 -5.18
CA LEU A 13 1.69 2.30 -5.03
C LEU A 13 0.91 2.66 -6.29
N GLY A 14 0.20 1.70 -6.87
CA GLY A 14 -0.58 1.95 -8.08
C GLY A 14 -1.60 0.86 -8.39
N THR A 15 -2.40 1.09 -9.43
CA THR A 15 -3.53 0.22 -9.77
C THR A 15 -3.57 -0.21 -11.24
N GLY A 16 -2.65 0.28 -12.06
CA GLY A 16 -2.65 0.04 -13.51
C GLY A 16 -3.71 0.85 -14.27
N ARG A 17 -4.48 1.72 -13.60
CA ARG A 17 -5.42 2.65 -14.25
C ARG A 17 -4.66 3.62 -15.16
N ALA A 18 -4.87 3.50 -16.47
CA ALA A 18 -4.09 4.23 -17.48
C ALA A 18 -4.14 5.76 -17.37
N ARG A 19 -5.24 6.32 -16.84
CA ARG A 19 -5.43 7.76 -16.64
C ARG A 19 -5.65 8.03 -15.16
N THR A 20 -4.58 8.21 -14.41
CA THR A 20 -4.60 8.65 -13.02
C THR A 20 -3.65 9.83 -12.82
N GLU A 21 -4.05 10.76 -11.96
CA GLU A 21 -3.22 11.89 -11.49
C GLU A 21 -2.70 11.61 -10.06
N GLU A 22 -3.07 10.47 -9.47
CA GLU A 22 -2.64 10.08 -8.13
C GLU A 22 -1.14 9.76 -8.11
N SER A 23 -0.45 10.21 -7.06
CA SER A 23 0.98 9.96 -6.90
C SER A 23 1.29 8.48 -6.65
N PHE A 24 2.30 7.96 -7.35
CA PHE A 24 2.83 6.62 -7.11
C PHE A 24 3.67 6.51 -5.83
N ALA A 25 4.11 7.63 -5.26
CA ALA A 25 4.88 7.67 -4.01
C ALA A 25 4.01 7.91 -2.76
N GLY A 26 2.70 8.13 -2.96
CA GLY A 26 1.76 8.38 -1.87
C GLY A 26 1.34 7.10 -1.12
N PRO A 27 0.84 7.23 0.12
CA PRO A 27 0.40 6.07 0.92
C PRO A 27 -1.01 5.60 0.59
N SER A 28 -1.66 6.21 -0.41
CA SER A 28 -3.05 5.94 -0.76
C SER A 28 -3.30 6.03 -2.25
N CYS A 29 -4.20 5.17 -2.74
CA CYS A 29 -4.74 5.25 -4.09
C CYS A 29 -6.21 4.79 -4.10
N THR A 30 -6.91 5.16 -5.16
CA THR A 30 -8.21 4.59 -5.53
C THR A 30 -7.98 3.27 -6.26
N THR A 31 -8.63 2.20 -5.79
CA THR A 31 -8.53 0.87 -6.41
C THR A 31 -9.11 0.90 -7.83
N PHE A 32 -8.63 0.02 -8.70
CA PHE A 32 -9.17 -0.19 -10.03
C PHE A 32 -9.55 -1.67 -10.19
N ASP A 33 -10.80 -1.94 -10.58
CA ASP A 33 -11.41 -3.28 -10.55
C ASP A 33 -11.19 -4.02 -9.21
N GLY A 34 -11.31 -3.26 -8.12
CA GLY A 34 -11.13 -3.76 -6.75
C GLY A 34 -9.68 -4.08 -6.36
N ARG A 35 -8.69 -3.68 -7.18
CA ARG A 35 -7.28 -4.05 -6.99
C ARG A 35 -6.36 -2.84 -6.88
N ALA A 36 -5.25 -3.05 -6.18
CA ALA A 36 -4.08 -2.18 -6.11
C ALA A 36 -2.84 -3.03 -5.84
N LEU A 37 -1.67 -2.52 -6.19
CA LEU A 37 -0.36 -3.11 -5.93
C LEU A 37 0.50 -2.12 -5.16
N ALA A 38 1.06 -2.58 -4.05
CA ALA A 38 2.06 -1.85 -3.26
C ALA A 38 3.41 -2.59 -3.35
N VAL A 39 4.46 -1.86 -3.67
CA VAL A 39 5.86 -2.33 -3.63
C VAL A 39 6.48 -1.78 -2.36
N ILE A 40 6.95 -2.67 -1.49
CA ILE A 40 7.53 -2.32 -0.20
C ILE A 40 9.05 -2.52 -0.24
N ARG A 41 9.80 -1.50 0.15
CA ARG A 41 11.24 -1.59 0.39
C ARG A 41 11.48 -1.66 1.90
N ARG A 42 12.16 -2.70 2.36
CA ARG A 42 12.58 -2.82 3.76
C ARG A 42 13.70 -1.81 4.04
N THR A 43 13.67 -1.13 5.18
CA THR A 43 14.68 -0.12 5.56
C THR A 43 15.44 -0.48 6.83
N GLY A 44 15.05 -1.55 7.52
CA GLY A 44 15.77 -2.10 8.66
C GLY A 44 15.36 -3.54 8.94
N ASP A 45 16.04 -4.14 9.90
CA ASP A 45 15.77 -5.52 10.30
C ASP A 45 14.49 -5.62 11.15
N GLY A 46 13.99 -6.85 11.27
CA GLY A 46 12.83 -7.17 12.09
C GLY A 46 11.52 -7.32 11.30
N PRO A 47 10.43 -7.64 12.01
CA PRO A 47 9.14 -7.93 11.39
C PRO A 47 8.59 -6.67 10.72
N LEU A 48 8.17 -6.83 9.46
CA LEU A 48 7.50 -5.77 8.72
C LEU A 48 6.02 -6.12 8.58
N THR A 49 5.15 -5.25 9.10
CA THR A 49 3.71 -5.37 8.94
C THR A 49 3.21 -4.24 8.04
N VAL A 50 2.38 -4.60 7.06
CA VAL A 50 1.66 -3.67 6.20
C VAL A 50 0.19 -3.69 6.63
N ARG A 51 -0.34 -2.52 7.00
CA ARG A 51 -1.77 -2.35 7.29
C ARG A 51 -2.44 -1.59 6.16
N VAL A 52 -3.53 -2.15 5.64
CA VAL A 52 -4.36 -1.56 4.57
C VAL A 52 -5.75 -1.22 5.13
N SER A 53 -6.27 -0.06 4.75
CA SER A 53 -7.64 0.35 5.10
C SER A 53 -8.37 1.03 3.93
N ALA A 54 -9.71 1.00 3.99
CA ALA A 54 -10.59 1.74 3.12
C ALA A 54 -11.88 2.08 3.90
N ASP A 55 -12.50 3.21 3.57
CA ASP A 55 -13.74 3.64 4.24
C ASP A 55 -14.85 2.59 3.99
N GLY A 56 -15.59 2.24 5.04
CA GLY A 56 -16.61 1.19 4.97
C GLY A 56 -16.09 -0.26 5.00
N HIS A 57 -14.77 -0.47 5.13
CA HIS A 57 -14.17 -1.80 5.20
C HIS A 57 -13.33 -2.00 6.47
N ALA A 58 -13.35 -3.22 7.01
CA ALA A 58 -12.43 -3.61 8.06
C ALA A 58 -10.99 -3.58 7.53
N PRO A 59 -10.02 -3.06 8.31
CA PRO A 59 -8.62 -3.03 7.91
C PRO A 59 -8.00 -4.44 7.92
N VAL A 60 -7.01 -4.65 7.07
CA VAL A 60 -6.26 -5.92 6.95
C VAL A 60 -4.79 -5.66 7.22
N GLU A 61 -4.13 -6.61 7.88
CA GLU A 61 -2.69 -6.60 8.13
C GLU A 61 -2.02 -7.80 7.47
N VAL A 62 -0.85 -7.56 6.88
CA VAL A 62 -0.01 -8.59 6.26
C VAL A 62 1.39 -8.47 6.83
N SER A 63 1.92 -9.57 7.35
CA SER A 63 3.32 -9.68 7.76
C SER A 63 4.19 -10.10 6.58
N LEU A 64 5.28 -9.40 6.34
CA LEU A 64 6.27 -9.68 5.31
C LEU A 64 7.53 -10.24 5.98
N ALA A 65 7.72 -11.56 5.82
CA ALA A 65 8.92 -12.28 6.25
C ALA A 65 10.15 -11.84 5.46
#